data_AF-A0A931VMM4-F1
#
_entry.id   AF-A0A931VMM4-F1
#
_cell.length_a   1.000
_cell.length_b   1.000
_cell.length_c   1.000
_cell.angle_alpha   90.00
_cell.angle_beta   90.00
_cell.angle_gamma   90.00
#
_symmetry.space_group_name_H-M   'P 1'
#
loop_
_entity.id
_entity.type
_entity.pdbx_description
1 polymer ?
#
loop_
_entity_poly.entity_id
_entity_poly.type
_entity_poly.pdbx_seq_one_letter_code
_entity_poly.pdbx_strand_id
1 'polypeptide(L)' 'MDSPIDVDRLARVETEVADVERALSRLDQGSYGSCEACGTELEDERLAETPIVRTCGAHS' A
#
# COMPACT_ATOMS: atom_id res chain seq x y z
N MET A 1 8.59 -35.36 -6.41
CA MET A 1 8.89 -34.62 -5.17
C MET A 1 8.38 -33.22 -5.43
N ASP A 2 7.12 -32.96 -5.08
CA ASP A 2 6.55 -31.62 -5.12
C ASP A 2 7.52 -30.69 -4.41
N SER A 3 8.14 -29.79 -5.18
CA SER A 3 8.81 -28.63 -4.59
C SER A 3 7.73 -27.96 -3.74
N PRO A 4 7.88 -27.89 -2.41
CA PRO A 4 6.92 -27.18 -1.60
C PRO A 4 6.93 -25.77 -2.17
N ILE A 5 5.82 -25.35 -2.78
CA ILE A 5 5.64 -23.94 -3.08
C ILE A 5 5.85 -23.27 -1.72
N ASP A 6 6.92 -22.47 -1.61
CA ASP A 6 7.30 -21.83 -0.37
C ASP A 6 6.11 -20.99 0.09
N VAL A 7 5.35 -21.47 1.09
CA VAL A 7 4.12 -20.83 1.57
C VAL A 7 4.39 -19.39 1.99
N ASP A 8 5.61 -19.12 2.46
CA ASP A 8 6.15 -17.79 2.73
C ASP A 8 6.14 -16.86 1.50
N ARG A 9 6.55 -17.37 0.34
CA ARG A 9 6.54 -16.60 -0.92
C ARG A 9 5.12 -16.26 -1.34
N LEU A 10 4.18 -17.18 -1.16
CA LEU A 10 2.77 -16.91 -1.45
C LEU A 10 2.23 -15.82 -0.51
N ALA A 11 2.45 -15.96 0.80
CA ALA A 11 1.99 -15.00 1.80
C ALA A 11 2.53 -13.57 1.55
N ARG A 12 3.79 -13.45 1.10
CA ARG A 12 4.36 -12.14 0.74
C ARG A 12 3.64 -11.52 -0.46
N VAL A 13 3.42 -12.30 -1.52
CA VAL A 13 2.72 -11.82 -2.71
C VAL A 13 1.28 -11.44 -2.39
N GLU A 14 0.57 -12.24 -1.57
CA GLU A 14 -0.79 -11.91 -1.12
C GLU A 14 -0.84 -10.59 -0.35
N THR A 15 0.16 -10.33 0.49
CA THR A 15 0.27 -9.06 1.23
C THR A 15 0.51 -7.88 0.28
N GLU A 16 1.42 -8.03 -0.70
CA GLU A 16 1.69 -6.99 -1.69
C GLU A 16 0.45 -6.68 -2.55
N VAL A 17 -0.29 -7.72 -2.96
CA VAL A 17 -1.55 -7.56 -3.69
C VAL A 17 -2.58 -6.80 -2.84
N ALA A 18 -2.76 -7.21 -1.58
CA ALA A 18 -3.70 -6.55 -0.68
C ALA A 18 -3.37 -5.07 -0.45
N ASP A 19 -2.08 -4.70 -0.36
CA ASP A 19 -1.66 -3.31 -0.22
C ASP A 19 -2.00 -2.49 -1.48
N VAL A 20 -1.82 -3.05 -2.68
CA VAL A 20 -2.21 -2.41 -3.94
C VAL A 20 -3.72 -2.28 -4.06
N GLU A 21 -4.50 -3.32 -3.75
CA GLU A 21 -5.96 -3.27 -3.77
C GLU A 21 -6.50 -2.19 -2.81
N ARG A 22 -5.86 -2.01 -1.66
CA ARG A 22 -6.23 -0.97 -0.71
C ARG A 22 -5.91 0.43 -1.23
N ALA A 23 -4.76 0.61 -1.87
CA ALA A 23 -4.40 1.86 -2.53
C ALA A 23 -5.42 2.21 -3.65
N LEU A 24 -5.80 1.24 -4.48
CA LEU A 24 -6.83 1.40 -5.51
C LEU A 24 -8.20 1.74 -4.91
N SER A 25 -8.58 1.10 -3.81
CA SER A 25 -9.84 1.39 -3.11
C SER A 25 -9.87 2.83 -2.58
N ARG A 26 -8.74 3.38 -2.14
CA ARG A 26 -8.64 4.79 -1.73
C ARG A 26 -8.74 5.75 -2.91
N LEU A 27 -8.20 5.35 -4.07
CA LEU A 27 -8.35 6.14 -5.31
C LEU A 27 -9.83 6.26 -5.69
N ASP A 28 -10.55 5.14 -5.62
CA ASP A 28 -11.99 5.10 -5.91
C ASP A 28 -12.81 5.95 -4.92
N GLN A 29 -12.45 5.91 -3.64
CA GLN A 29 -13.06 6.73 -2.60
C GLN A 29 -12.64 8.22 -2.63
N GLY A 30 -11.67 8.59 -3.46
CA GLY A 30 -11.10 9.95 -3.50
C GLY A 30 -10.27 10.33 -2.26
N SER A 31 -9.91 9.36 -1.42
CA SER A 31 -9.04 9.55 -0.24
C SER A 31 -7.60 9.14 -0.49
N TYR A 32 -7.28 8.75 -1.73
CA TYR A 32 -5.90 8.51 -2.13
C TYR A 32 -5.08 9.78 -2.04
N GLY A 33 -3.89 9.67 -1.46
CA GLY A 33 -3.10 10.83 -1.12
C GLY A 33 -3.50 11.49 0.19
N SER A 34 -4.28 10.85 1.07
CA SER A 34 -4.54 11.33 2.43
C SER A 34 -3.93 10.39 3.48
N CYS A 35 -3.31 10.96 4.51
CA CYS A 35 -2.71 10.23 5.62
C CYS A 35 -3.79 9.58 6.50
N GLU A 36 -3.69 8.27 6.75
CA GLU A 36 -4.63 7.54 7.63
C GLU A 36 -4.57 7.99 9.10
N ALA A 37 -3.44 8.56 9.55
CA ALA A 37 -3.25 8.95 10.94
C ALA A 37 -3.77 10.38 11.24
N CYS A 38 -3.52 11.32 10.33
CA CYS A 38 -3.83 12.74 10.57
C CYS A 38 -4.75 13.37 9.52
N GLY A 39 -5.08 12.67 8.44
CA GLY A 39 -5.94 13.16 7.36
C GLY A 39 -5.30 14.21 6.46
N THR A 40 -4.01 14.51 6.63
CA THR A 40 -3.28 15.48 5.80
C THR A 40 -2.98 14.89 4.42
N GLU A 41 -2.91 15.75 3.41
CA GLU A 41 -2.48 15.37 2.05
C GLU A 41 -1.04 14.83 2.05
N LEU A 42 -0.82 13.74 1.34
CA LEU A 42 0.46 13.07 1.13
C LEU A 42 1.16 13.77 -0.04
N GLU A 43 2.47 13.96 0.08
CA GLU A 43 3.28 14.56 -0.97
C GLU A 43 3.23 13.72 -2.26
N ASP A 44 2.90 14.36 -3.38
CA ASP A 44 2.79 13.70 -4.70
C ASP A 44 4.07 12.96 -5.08
N GLU A 45 5.23 13.54 -4.78
CA GLU A 45 6.55 12.93 -4.99
C GLU A 45 6.65 11.56 -4.31
N ARG A 46 6.10 11.44 -3.10
CA ARG A 46 6.11 10.18 -2.35
C ARG A 46 5.13 9.16 -2.90
N LEU A 47 3.96 9.60 -3.35
CA LEU A 47 2.99 8.71 -4.02
C LEU A 47 3.51 8.23 -5.37
N ALA A 48 4.30 9.05 -6.07
CA ALA A 48 4.95 8.69 -7.31
C ALA A 48 6.07 7.65 -7.10
N GLU A 49 6.85 7.79 -6.02
CA GLU A 49 7.87 6.79 -5.65
C GLU A 49 7.27 5.51 -5.05
N THR A 50 6.22 5.64 -4.24
CA THR A 50 5.60 4.51 -3.52
C THR A 50 4.08 4.72 -3.39
N PRO A 51 3.28 4.22 -4.35
CA PRO A 51 1.84 4.47 -4.42
C PRO A 51 1.03 3.80 -3.30
N ILE A 52 1.61 2.86 -2.57
CA ILE A 52 0.97 2.18 -1.43
C ILE A 52 1.13 2.94 -0.10
N VAL A 53 1.83 4.08 -0.10
CA VAL A 53 2.01 4.92 1.11
C VAL A 53 0.66 5.35 1.66
N ARG A 54 0.52 5.21 2.98
CA ARG A 54 -0.73 5.46 3.73
C ARG A 54 -0.57 6.52 4.82
N THR A 55 0.65 6.96 5.09
CA THR A 55 0.97 7.91 6.15
C THR A 55 1.92 8.98 5.62
N CYS A 56 1.80 10.20 6.15
CA CYS A 56 2.69 11.30 5.78
C CYS A 56 4.08 11.07 6.38
N GLY A 57 5.08 11.84 5.93
CA GLY A 57 6.46 11.71 6.43
C GLY A 57 6.62 11.92 7.94
N ALA A 58 5.65 12.55 8.61
CA ALA A 58 5.62 12.67 10.07
C ALA A 58 5.15 11.38 10.80
N HIS A 59 4.48 10.47 10.10
CA HIS A 59 3.85 9.25 10.63
C HIS A 59 4.29 7.96 9.86
N SER A 60 5.41 8.02 9.14
CA SER A 60 6.00 6.89 8.41
C SER A 60 6.79 5.95 9.31
#